data_AF-A0A0V8CZ05-F1
#
_entry.id   AF-A0A0V8CZ05-F1
#
_cell.length_a   1.000
_cell.length_b   1.000
_cell.length_c   1.000
_cell.angle_alpha   90.00
_cell.angle_beta   90.00
_cell.angle_gamma   90.00
#
_symmetry.space_group_name_H-M   'P 1'
#
loop_
_entity.id
_entity.type
_entity.pdbx_description
1 polymer ?
#
loop_
_entity_poly.entity_id
_entity_poly.type
_entity_poly.pdbx_seq_one_letter_code
_entity_poly.pdbx_strand_id
1 'polypeptide(L)'
;MFKVTWEGRPRPAERPRARFSADKKSYYLYNPPTYQEYQKTLVEFFDKYQEDESLKELFDKKQLVYGLSVKLIFRIKHKGKIPFYGLRPDIDNLYKAVVDSLFMSAVNQIENGYWVDKNGEFILDADGNKTIKYKQKIDDSRVIHTELLKLRIDSEAEEGFTITVRNVGKEDIE
;
A
#
# COMPACT_ATOMS: atom_id res chain seq x y z
N MET A 1 4.34 -15.71 3.29
CA MET A 1 4.74 -14.86 2.14
C MET A 1 3.54 -14.74 1.22
N PHE A 2 3.07 -13.53 0.96
CA PHE A 2 1.94 -13.26 0.06
C PHE A 2 2.47 -12.90 -1.33
N LYS A 3 1.89 -13.48 -2.38
CA LYS A 3 2.26 -13.20 -3.77
C LYS A 3 1.06 -13.24 -4.68
N VAL A 4 0.80 -12.14 -5.38
CA VAL A 4 -0.32 -12.03 -6.34
C VAL A 4 0.10 -11.26 -7.58
N THR A 5 -0.60 -11.50 -8.68
CA THR A 5 -0.44 -10.77 -9.94
C THR A 5 -1.75 -10.11 -10.30
N TRP A 6 -1.67 -8.83 -10.65
CA TRP A 6 -2.78 -8.05 -11.17
C TRP A 6 -2.58 -7.82 -12.67
N GLU A 7 -3.65 -8.02 -13.44
CA GLU A 7 -3.69 -7.79 -14.88
C GLU A 7 -4.35 -6.44 -15.19
N GLY A 8 -3.75 -5.70 -16.12
CA GLY A 8 -4.19 -4.39 -16.54
C GLY A 8 -3.05 -3.38 -16.56
N ARG A 9 -3.29 -2.21 -17.14
CA ARG A 9 -2.26 -1.17 -17.27
C ARG A 9 -1.93 -0.53 -15.92
N PRO A 10 -0.70 -0.66 -15.38
CA PRO A 10 -0.31 0.04 -14.16
C PRO A 10 -0.34 1.56 -14.37
N ARG A 11 -0.94 2.30 -13.43
CA ARG A 11 -1.05 3.76 -13.48
C ARG A 11 -0.34 4.39 -12.27
N PRO A 12 0.36 5.52 -12.46
CA PRO A 12 1.03 6.19 -11.35
C PRO A 12 0.02 6.81 -10.39
N ALA A 13 0.40 6.92 -9.12
CA ALA A 13 -0.27 7.81 -8.19
C ALA A 13 -0.20 9.25 -8.72
N GLU A 14 -1.36 9.82 -9.06
CA GLU A 14 -1.39 11.20 -9.54
C GLU A 14 -1.10 12.15 -8.38
N ARG A 15 -0.15 13.06 -8.58
CA ARG A 15 0.14 14.10 -7.60
C ARG A 15 -1.02 15.10 -7.55
N PRO A 16 -1.40 15.59 -6.35
CA PRO A 16 -2.35 16.69 -6.22
C PRO A 16 -1.89 17.87 -7.07
N ARG A 17 -2.81 18.42 -7.87
CA ARG A 17 -2.53 19.57 -8.72
C ARG A 17 -3.11 20.82 -8.09
N ALA A 18 -2.31 21.88 -8.00
CA ALA A 18 -2.84 23.19 -7.65
C ALA A 18 -3.76 23.68 -8.76
N ARG A 19 -4.99 24.04 -8.40
CA ARG A 19 -5.94 24.75 -9.24
C ARG A 19 -6.19 26.12 -8.62
N PHE A 20 -6.18 27.15 -9.45
CA PHE A 20 -6.53 28.49 -9.01
C PHE A 20 -8.04 28.69 -9.15
N SER A 21 -8.63 29.43 -8.21
CA SER A 21 -9.99 29.94 -8.36
C SER A 21 -10.09 30.82 -9.61
N ALA A 22 -11.30 31.01 -10.13
CA ALA A 22 -11.52 31.80 -11.35
C ALA A 22 -10.98 33.24 -11.23
N ASP A 23 -11.00 33.80 -10.03
CA ASP A 23 -10.46 35.12 -9.69
C ASP A 23 -8.94 35.12 -9.38
N LYS A 24 -8.29 33.95 -9.41
CA LYS A 24 -6.86 33.71 -9.12
C LYS A 24 -6.38 34.14 -7.73
N LYS A 25 -7.29 34.49 -6.81
CA LYS A 25 -6.94 34.94 -5.45
C LYS A 25 -6.72 33.80 -4.46
N SER A 26 -7.21 32.61 -4.80
CA SER A 26 -7.03 31.40 -3.98
C SER A 26 -6.60 30.23 -4.86
N TYR A 27 -5.96 29.24 -4.23
CA TYR A 27 -5.72 27.95 -4.87
C TYR A 27 -6.28 26.83 -3.99
N TYR A 28 -6.68 25.74 -4.62
CA TYR A 28 -7.04 24.50 -3.95
C TYR A 28 -6.26 23.35 -4.58
N LEU A 29 -5.99 22.32 -3.77
CA LEU A 29 -5.39 21.08 -4.26
C LEU A 29 -6.49 20.20 -4.81
N TYR A 30 -6.32 19.76 -6.05
CA TYR A 30 -7.26 18.90 -6.77
C TYR A 30 -6.60 17.57 -7.09
N ASN A 31 -7.23 16.48 -6.68
CA ASN A 31 -6.88 15.13 -7.09
C ASN A 31 -7.80 14.71 -8.25
N PRO A 32 -7.24 14.34 -9.41
CA PRO A 32 -8.03 13.86 -10.53
C PRO A 32 -8.85 12.58 -10.19
N PRO A 33 -10.14 12.51 -10.57
CA PRO A 33 -11.00 11.34 -10.32
C PRO A 33 -10.43 10.04 -10.90
N THR A 34 -9.70 10.13 -12.01
CA THR A 34 -9.04 9.00 -12.69
C THR A 34 -8.11 8.21 -11.78
N TYR A 35 -7.46 8.87 -10.83
CA TYR A 35 -6.61 8.19 -9.85
C TYR A 35 -7.44 7.50 -8.76
N GLN A 36 -8.50 8.15 -8.27
CA GLN A 36 -9.38 7.56 -7.25
C GLN A 36 -10.07 6.30 -7.77
N GLU A 37 -10.52 6.31 -9.02
CA GLU A 37 -11.08 5.13 -9.69
C GLU A 37 -10.06 3.99 -9.77
N TYR A 38 -8.82 4.30 -10.18
CA TYR A 38 -7.75 3.31 -10.26
C TYR A 38 -7.38 2.73 -8.89
N GLN A 39 -7.23 3.59 -7.87
CA GLN A 39 -6.96 3.18 -6.50
C GLN A 39 -8.08 2.28 -5.97
N LYS A 40 -9.35 2.63 -6.23
CA LYS A 40 -10.49 1.79 -5.88
C LYS A 40 -10.43 0.41 -6.53
N THR A 41 -10.09 0.33 -7.82
CA THR A 41 -9.91 -0.96 -8.51
C THR A 41 -8.81 -1.81 -7.87
N LEU A 42 -7.71 -1.20 -7.42
CA LEU A 42 -6.64 -1.91 -6.74
C LEU A 42 -7.04 -2.36 -5.33
N VAL A 43 -7.78 -1.54 -4.59
CA VAL A 43 -8.35 -1.90 -3.28
C VAL A 43 -9.28 -3.11 -3.43
N GLU A 44 -10.23 -3.04 -4.37
CA GLU A 44 -11.14 -4.15 -4.67
C GLU A 44 -10.41 -5.42 -5.12
N PHE A 45 -9.25 -5.28 -5.80
CA PHE A 45 -8.41 -6.41 -6.13
C PHE A 45 -7.79 -7.07 -4.88
N PHE A 46 -7.25 -6.29 -3.95
CA PHE A 46 -6.69 -6.82 -2.70
C PHE A 46 -7.75 -7.38 -1.76
N ASP A 47 -8.95 -6.79 -1.74
CA ASP A 47 -10.08 -7.26 -0.91
C ASP A 47 -10.53 -8.69 -1.26
N LYS A 48 -10.29 -9.15 -2.50
CA LYS A 48 -10.53 -10.56 -2.90
C LYS A 48 -9.73 -11.56 -2.06
N TYR A 49 -8.60 -11.12 -1.52
CA TYR A 49 -7.71 -11.92 -0.69
C TYR A 49 -7.93 -11.68 0.80
N GLN A 50 -9.08 -11.10 1.20
CA GLN A 50 -9.26 -10.71 2.59
C GLN A 50 -9.22 -11.88 3.59
N GLU A 51 -9.63 -13.05 3.12
CA GLU A 51 -9.60 -14.29 3.89
C GLU A 51 -8.30 -15.08 3.73
N ASP A 52 -7.35 -14.61 2.91
CA ASP A 52 -6.08 -15.27 2.69
C ASP A 52 -5.20 -15.17 3.94
N GLU A 53 -4.89 -16.33 4.54
CA GLU A 53 -4.09 -16.41 5.76
C GLU A 53 -2.69 -15.80 5.58
N SER A 54 -2.08 -15.97 4.41
CA SER A 54 -0.76 -15.41 4.15
C SER A 54 -0.76 -13.89 4.06
N LEU A 55 -1.89 -13.28 3.68
CA LEU A 55 -2.08 -11.83 3.72
C LEU A 55 -2.40 -11.36 5.14
N LYS A 56 -3.27 -12.06 5.87
CA LYS A 56 -3.60 -11.77 7.27
C LYS A 56 -2.35 -11.79 8.17
N GLU A 57 -1.48 -12.78 8.00
CA GLU A 57 -0.22 -12.93 8.75
C GLU A 57 0.75 -11.75 8.56
N LEU A 58 0.71 -11.05 7.42
CA LEU A 58 1.55 -9.87 7.20
C LEU A 58 1.14 -8.68 8.08
N PHE A 59 -0.14 -8.64 8.45
CA PHE A 59 -0.69 -7.60 9.32
C PHE A 59 -0.84 -8.07 10.77
N ASP A 60 -0.64 -9.36 11.06
CA ASP A 60 -0.67 -9.91 12.42
C ASP A 60 0.58 -9.51 13.22
N LYS A 61 0.35 -8.70 14.26
CA LYS A 61 1.39 -8.21 15.17
C LYS A 61 1.92 -9.23 16.17
N LYS A 62 1.25 -10.38 16.36
CA LYS A 62 1.69 -11.40 17.32
C LYS A 62 2.87 -12.23 16.80
N GLN A 63 3.07 -12.24 15.49
CA GLN A 63 4.28 -12.77 14.89
C GLN A 63 5.35 -11.65 14.94
N LEU A 64 6.59 -11.98 15.33
CA LEU A 64 7.70 -11.03 15.37
C LEU A 64 7.94 -10.50 13.95
N VAL A 65 7.50 -9.28 13.68
CA VAL A 65 7.68 -8.59 12.39
C VAL A 65 8.48 -7.32 12.65
N TYR A 66 9.74 -7.30 12.19
CA TYR A 66 10.55 -6.07 12.21
C TYR A 66 10.07 -5.08 11.14
N GLY A 67 9.44 -5.57 10.08
CA GLY A 67 8.79 -4.80 9.04
C GLY A 67 8.42 -5.68 7.85
N LEU A 68 7.97 -5.05 6.78
CA LEU A 68 7.60 -5.71 5.53
C LEU A 68 8.66 -5.46 4.45
N SER A 69 9.02 -6.51 3.73
CA SER A 69 9.76 -6.43 2.48
C SER A 69 8.78 -6.57 1.33
N VAL A 70 8.71 -5.54 0.48
CA VAL A 70 7.82 -5.49 -0.68
C VAL A 70 8.64 -5.56 -1.97
N LYS A 71 8.36 -6.55 -2.81
CA LYS A 71 8.88 -6.65 -4.17
C LYS A 71 7.77 -6.40 -5.17
N LEU A 72 7.98 -5.47 -6.10
CA LEU A 72 7.06 -5.18 -7.20
C LEU A 72 7.76 -5.34 -8.54
N ILE A 73 7.10 -6.09 -9.43
CA ILE A 73 7.51 -6.23 -10.83
C ILE A 73 6.39 -5.69 -11.70
N PHE A 74 6.60 -4.51 -12.27
CA PHE A 74 5.71 -3.89 -13.25
C PHE A 74 6.04 -4.40 -14.65
N ARG A 75 5.02 -4.78 -15.41
CA ARG A 75 5.09 -5.08 -16.84
C ARG A 75 4.30 -4.03 -17.58
N ILE A 76 4.99 -3.22 -18.40
CA ILE A 76 4.40 -2.06 -19.07
C ILE A 76 4.72 -2.12 -20.56
N LYS A 77 3.69 -1.95 -21.39
CA LYS A 77 3.88 -1.92 -22.84
C LYS A 77 4.69 -0.71 -23.22
N HIS A 78 5.79 -0.94 -23.94
CA HIS A 78 6.61 0.14 -24.46
C HIS A 78 7.25 -0.21 -25.79
N LYS A 79 7.41 0.79 -26.66
CA LYS A 79 8.14 0.67 -27.92
C LYS A 79 9.62 0.92 -27.64
N GLY A 80 10.48 -0.04 -27.91
CA GLY A 80 11.92 0.11 -27.70
C GLY A 80 12.66 -1.20 -27.84
N LYS A 81 14.00 -1.21 -27.72
CA LYS A 81 14.79 -2.46 -27.67
C LYS A 81 15.26 -2.79 -26.26
N ILE A 82 15.17 -1.84 -25.33
CA ILE A 82 15.67 -1.99 -23.97
C ILE A 82 14.60 -2.70 -23.13
N PRO A 83 14.94 -3.82 -22.46
CA PRO A 83 13.98 -4.58 -21.66
C PRO A 83 13.63 -3.90 -20.33
N PHE A 84 14.45 -2.94 -19.90
CA PHE A 84 14.29 -2.13 -18.70
C PHE A 84 14.12 -0.66 -19.08
N TYR A 85 13.48 0.14 -18.22
CA TYR A 85 13.36 1.60 -18.36
C TYR A 85 12.42 2.13 -19.47
N GLY A 86 11.10 2.07 -19.23
CA GLY A 86 10.21 3.09 -19.79
C GLY A 86 10.43 4.42 -19.05
N LEU A 87 10.72 5.53 -19.74
CA LEU A 87 10.92 6.86 -19.11
C LEU A 87 9.71 7.34 -18.29
N ARG A 88 8.51 6.85 -18.61
CA ARG A 88 7.27 7.09 -17.87
C ARG A 88 6.40 5.83 -17.87
N PRO A 89 5.51 5.67 -16.87
CA PRO A 89 5.43 6.47 -15.64
C PRO A 89 6.60 6.19 -14.66
N ASP A 90 6.85 7.14 -13.76
CA ASP A 90 7.88 7.01 -12.71
C ASP A 90 7.56 5.81 -11.81
N ILE A 91 8.58 4.99 -11.53
CA ILE A 91 8.39 3.73 -10.80
C ILE A 91 7.94 3.97 -9.35
N ASP A 92 8.37 5.07 -8.73
CA ASP A 92 7.99 5.43 -7.36
C ASP A 92 6.49 5.76 -7.24
N ASN A 93 5.94 6.44 -8.25
CA ASN A 93 4.50 6.75 -8.27
C ASN A 93 3.68 5.48 -8.55
N LEU A 94 4.20 4.53 -9.34
CA LEU A 94 3.58 3.22 -9.51
C LEU A 94 3.59 2.42 -8.21
N TYR A 95 4.74 2.38 -7.53
CA TYR A 95 4.88 1.75 -6.21
C TYR A 95 3.85 2.31 -5.23
N LYS A 96 3.77 3.65 -5.13
CA LYS A 96 2.86 4.32 -4.21
C LYS A 96 1.40 3.95 -4.47
N ALA A 97 0.96 3.91 -5.73
CA ALA A 97 -0.41 3.52 -6.05
C ALA A 97 -0.73 2.09 -5.58
N VAL A 98 0.18 1.14 -5.78
CA VAL A 98 -0.04 -0.26 -5.39
C VAL A 98 0.01 -0.43 -3.87
N VAL A 99 1.01 0.15 -3.20
CA VAL A 99 1.19 0.00 -1.76
C VAL A 99 0.11 0.74 -0.98
N ASP A 100 -0.20 1.99 -1.33
CA ASP A 100 -1.32 2.72 -0.70
C ASP A 100 -2.62 1.88 -0.79
N SER A 101 -2.88 1.26 -1.94
CA SER A 101 -4.06 0.41 -2.14
C SER A 101 -4.06 -0.87 -1.30
N LEU A 102 -2.90 -1.53 -1.15
CA LEU A 102 -2.73 -2.69 -0.26
C LEU A 102 -3.09 -2.34 1.19
N PHE A 103 -2.57 -1.23 1.70
CA PHE A 103 -2.89 -0.74 3.05
C PHE A 103 -4.27 -0.07 3.11
N MET A 104 -4.94 0.19 1.99
CA MET A 104 -6.34 0.65 2.01
C MET A 104 -7.35 -0.49 2.06
N SER A 105 -6.95 -1.71 1.65
CA SER A 105 -7.79 -2.92 1.63
C SER A 105 -8.36 -3.32 3.00
N ALA A 106 -9.41 -4.16 2.96
CA ALA A 106 -10.17 -4.65 4.09
C ALA A 106 -9.36 -5.53 5.06
N VAL A 107 -8.23 -6.09 4.63
CA VAL A 107 -7.33 -6.87 5.50
C VAL A 107 -6.63 -6.00 6.53
N ASN A 108 -6.51 -4.71 6.23
CA ASN A 108 -5.68 -3.86 7.05
C ASN A 108 -6.26 -3.69 8.46
N GLN A 109 -5.47 -4.11 9.46
CA GLN A 109 -5.90 -4.17 10.85
C GLN A 109 -5.99 -2.77 11.48
N ILE A 110 -7.00 -2.60 12.33
CA ILE A 110 -7.14 -1.43 13.22
C ILE A 110 -6.59 -1.81 14.59
N GLU A 111 -5.57 -1.09 15.03
CA GLU A 111 -5.01 -1.17 16.37
C GLU A 111 -5.79 -0.27 17.33
N ASN A 112 -6.16 -0.80 18.50
CA ASN A 112 -6.62 0.03 19.62
C ASN A 112 -5.41 0.39 20.50
N GLY A 113 -5.10 1.67 20.61
CA GLY A 113 -4.27 2.20 21.69
C GLY A 113 -5.15 2.39 22.92
N TYR A 114 -4.72 1.90 24.09
CA TYR A 114 -5.49 1.97 25.34
C TYR A 114 -5.01 3.11 26.24
N TRP A 115 -5.91 3.64 27.06
CA TRP A 115 -5.52 4.56 28.11
C TRP A 115 -4.75 3.84 29.20
N VAL A 116 -3.67 4.47 29.65
CA VAL A 116 -2.89 4.06 30.81
C VAL A 116 -2.84 5.19 31.83
N ASP A 117 -2.79 4.84 33.11
CA ASP A 117 -2.63 5.80 34.20
C ASP A 117 -1.17 6.28 34.32
N LYS A 118 -0.88 7.06 35.38
CA LYS A 118 0.48 7.59 35.64
C LYS A 118 1.51 6.51 35.98
N ASN A 119 1.06 5.31 36.34
CA ASN A 119 1.89 4.18 36.71
C ASN A 119 2.03 3.17 35.55
N GLY A 120 1.33 3.39 34.43
CA GLY A 120 1.33 2.53 33.26
C GLY A 120 0.27 1.43 33.26
N GLU A 121 -0.68 1.46 34.20
CA GLU A 121 -1.77 0.48 34.29
C GLU A 121 -2.94 0.87 33.39
N PHE A 122 -3.61 -0.12 32.78
CA PHE A 122 -4.74 0.14 31.88
C PHE A 122 -5.94 0.72 32.62
N ILE A 123 -6.50 1.81 32.10
CA ILE A 123 -7.76 2.38 32.60
C ILE A 123 -8.92 1.53 32.09
N LEU A 124 -9.72 0.97 32.99
CA LEU A 124 -10.88 0.14 32.67
C LEU A 124 -12.17 0.97 32.68
N ASP A 125 -13.13 0.62 31.83
CA ASP A 125 -14.49 1.18 31.85
C ASP A 125 -15.34 0.54 32.96
N ALA A 126 -16.60 0.98 33.07
CA ALA A 126 -17.53 0.49 34.09
C ALA A 126 -17.82 -1.02 34.00
N ASP A 127 -17.59 -1.63 32.83
CA ASP A 127 -17.80 -3.05 32.57
C ASP A 127 -16.50 -3.87 32.74
N GLY A 128 -15.40 -3.22 33.13
CA GLY A 128 -14.09 -3.85 33.32
C GLY A 128 -13.27 -4.04 32.04
N ASN A 129 -13.70 -3.45 30.90
CA ASN A 129 -12.96 -3.52 29.64
C ASN A 129 -11.95 -2.38 29.53
N LYS A 130 -10.83 -2.61 28.82
CA LYS A 130 -9.80 -1.58 28.62
C LYS A 130 -10.34 -0.41 27.80
N THR A 131 -10.19 0.81 28.31
CA THR A 131 -10.66 2.03 27.65
C THR A 131 -9.78 2.38 26.46
N ILE A 132 -10.37 2.50 25.27
CA ILE A 132 -9.65 2.83 24.03
C ILE A 132 -9.34 4.33 24.01
N LYS A 133 -8.07 4.67 23.83
CA LYS A 133 -7.56 6.04 23.64
C LYS A 133 -7.57 6.45 22.17
N TYR A 134 -7.12 5.57 21.28
CA TYR A 134 -7.10 5.84 19.85
C TYR A 134 -7.25 4.54 19.06
N LYS A 135 -7.65 4.67 17.80
CA LYS A 135 -7.63 3.60 16.80
C LYS A 135 -6.63 3.96 15.71
N GLN A 136 -5.57 3.19 15.54
CA GLN A 136 -4.55 3.40 14.52
C GLN A 136 -4.65 2.32 13.46
N LYS A 137 -4.78 2.74 12.20
CA LYS A 137 -4.66 1.81 11.08
C LYS A 137 -3.17 1.51 10.87
N ILE A 138 -2.81 0.25 10.62
CA ILE A 138 -1.44 -0.06 10.17
C ILE A 138 -1.23 0.66 8.83
N ASP A 139 -0.15 1.41 8.66
CA ASP A 139 0.12 2.13 7.41
C ASP A 139 1.40 1.60 6.75
N ASP A 140 1.73 2.19 5.61
CA ASP A 140 2.88 1.83 4.79
C ASP A 140 4.23 2.12 5.48
N SER A 141 4.25 2.75 6.66
CA SER A 141 5.46 2.93 7.47
C SER A 141 6.09 1.61 7.93
N ARG A 142 5.33 0.51 7.89
CA ARG A 142 5.86 -0.84 8.14
C ARG A 142 6.74 -1.38 7.03
N VAL A 143 6.71 -0.80 5.82
CA VAL A 143 7.55 -1.25 4.72
C VAL A 143 8.98 -0.72 4.93
N ILE A 144 9.90 -1.62 5.27
CA ILE A 144 11.30 -1.30 5.57
C ILE A 144 12.26 -1.62 4.43
N HIS A 145 11.81 -2.45 3.48
CA HIS A 145 12.60 -2.84 2.32
C HIS A 145 11.73 -2.89 1.07
N THR A 146 12.24 -2.34 -0.02
CA THR A 146 11.55 -2.28 -1.31
C THR A 146 12.45 -2.74 -2.45
N GLU A 147 11.93 -3.63 -3.30
CA GLU A 147 12.57 -4.04 -4.55
C GLU A 147 11.62 -3.72 -5.71
N LEU A 148 12.03 -2.85 -6.62
CA LEU A 148 11.19 -2.38 -7.72
C LEU A 148 11.80 -2.70 -9.07
N LEU A 149 11.06 -3.41 -9.91
CA LEU A 149 11.43 -3.76 -11.28
C LEU A 149 10.36 -3.24 -12.24
N LYS A 150 10.80 -2.58 -13.31
CA LYS A 150 9.92 -2.14 -14.41
C LYS A 150 10.41 -2.76 -15.72
N LEU A 151 9.67 -3.77 -16.16
CA LEU A 151 9.94 -4.55 -17.35
C LEU A 151 9.11 -4.03 -18.53
N ARG A 152 9.75 -3.99 -19.70
CA ARG A 152 9.08 -3.80 -20.97
C ARG A 152 8.40 -5.10 -21.41
N ILE A 153 7.22 -4.96 -21.98
CA ILE A 153 6.50 -6.00 -22.73
C ILE A 153 6.01 -5.45 -24.07
N ASP A 154 5.60 -6.36 -24.95
CA ASP A 154 5.22 -6.04 -26.33
C ASP A 154 3.71 -5.99 -26.56
N SER A 155 2.93 -6.72 -25.77
CA SER A 155 1.47 -6.77 -25.86
C SER A 155 0.78 -6.05 -24.70
N GLU A 156 -0.47 -5.60 -24.91
CA GLU A 156 -1.28 -5.01 -23.82
C GLU A 156 -1.82 -6.08 -22.87
N ALA A 157 -2.01 -7.30 -23.35
CA ALA A 157 -2.52 -8.42 -22.56
C ALA A 157 -1.55 -8.84 -21.44
N GLU A 158 -0.27 -8.53 -21.58
CA GLU A 158 0.75 -8.81 -20.57
C GLU A 158 0.92 -7.68 -19.55
N GLU A 159 0.23 -6.54 -19.71
CA GLU A 159 0.33 -5.42 -18.77
C GLU A 159 -0.18 -5.82 -17.39
N GLY A 160 0.56 -5.40 -16.38
CA GLY A 160 0.20 -5.73 -15.00
C GLY A 160 1.33 -5.49 -14.02
N PHE A 161 1.12 -5.97 -12.81
CA PHE A 161 2.19 -6.07 -11.83
C PHE A 161 2.09 -7.36 -11.04
N THR A 162 3.25 -7.86 -10.60
CA THR A 162 3.32 -8.89 -9.58
C THR A 162 3.84 -8.25 -8.30
N ILE A 163 3.12 -8.43 -7.19
CA ILE A 163 3.56 -8.04 -5.86
C ILE A 163 3.93 -9.27 -5.06
N THR A 164 5.01 -9.20 -4.32
CA THR A 164 5.40 -10.19 -3.31
C THR A 164 5.70 -9.46 -2.02
N VAL A 165 5.02 -9.85 -0.95
CA VAL A 165 5.17 -9.25 0.39
C VAL A 165 5.54 -10.34 1.38
N ARG A 166 6.56 -10.07 2.19
CA ARG A 166 6.98 -10.96 3.27
C ARG A 166 7.27 -10.16 4.53
N ASN A 167 7.05 -10.81 5.68
CA ASN A 167 7.58 -10.35 6.95
C ASN A 167 9.11 -10.45 6.91
N VAL A 168 9.77 -9.45 7.47
CA VAL A 168 11.21 -9.47 7.76
C VAL A 168 11.38 -9.98 9.18
N GLY A 169 11.99 -11.16 9.29
CA GLY A 169 12.25 -11.84 10.55
C GLY A 169 13.54 -11.37 11.20
N LYS A 170 13.88 -11.94 12.36
CA LYS A 170 15.14 -11.64 13.06
C LYS A 170 16.34 -12.12 12.24
N GLU A 171 16.17 -13.25 11.58
CA GLU A 171 17.12 -13.92 10.70
C GLU A 171 17.52 -13.11 9.46
N ASP A 172 16.74 -12.10 9.08
CA ASP A 172 17.05 -11.21 7.95
C ASP A 172 17.91 -9.99 8.37
N ILE A 173 18.10 -9.78 9.67
CA ILE A 173 18.72 -8.57 10.25
C ILE A 173 20.02 -8.89 11.02
N GLU A 174 20.10 -10.07 11.63
CA GLU A 174 21.31 -10.60 12.31
C GLU A 174 22.30 -11.28 11.36
#